data_AF-A0A0S8GDR1-F1
#
_entry.id   AF-A0A0S8GDR1-F1
#
_cell.length_a   1.000
_cell.length_b   1.000
_cell.length_c   1.000
_cell.angle_alpha   90.00
_cell.angle_beta   90.00
_cell.angle_gamma   90.00
#
_symmetry.space_group_name_H-M   'P 1'
#
loop_
_entity.id
_entity.type
_entity.pdbx_description
1 polymer ?
#
loop_
_entity_poly.entity_id
_entity_poly.type
_entity_poly.pdbx_seq_one_letter_code
_entity_poly.pdbx_strand_id
1 'polypeptide(L)'
;MKHPHLKGAKVALVAMGRSHLNYSMSLCNSFEYDEVWGINAMAIPFKVDRLFMMDPVTRFLDMEVTGKMTGGMRKILTEKQPYPIYSSTTDERCPSVEQYPLEEV
;
A
#
# COMPACT_ATOMS: atom_id res chain seq x y z
N MET A 1 -13.25 3.32 0.26
CA MET A 1 -12.42 4.00 -0.76
C MET A 1 -12.75 5.48 -0.75
N LYS A 2 -11.73 6.34 -0.90
CA LYS A 2 -11.90 7.80 -0.88
C LYS A 2 -12.57 8.33 -2.16
N HIS A 3 -12.23 7.79 -3.34
CA HIS A 3 -12.92 8.09 -4.59
C HIS A 3 -13.40 6.82 -5.33
N PRO A 4 -14.69 6.71 -5.69
CA PRO A 4 -15.21 5.58 -6.48
C PRO A 4 -14.89 5.68 -7.98
N HIS A 5 -14.57 6.88 -8.49
CA HIS A 5 -14.18 7.12 -9.88
C HIS A 5 -12.90 7.97 -9.93
N LEU A 6 -11.93 7.54 -10.73
CA LEU A 6 -10.58 8.15 -10.79
C LEU A 6 -10.37 9.04 -12.02
N LYS A 7 -11.39 9.23 -12.86
CA LYS A 7 -11.26 10.00 -14.09
C LYS A 7 -10.90 11.46 -13.76
N GLY A 8 -9.71 11.88 -14.17
CA GLY A 8 -9.18 13.22 -13.92
C GLY A 8 -8.50 13.40 -12.55
N ALA A 9 -8.45 12.37 -11.70
CA ALA A 9 -7.78 12.44 -10.41
C ALA A 9 -6.25 12.42 -10.55
N LYS A 10 -5.56 13.19 -9.71
CA LYS A 10 -4.11 13.15 -9.54
C LYS A 10 -3.75 12.09 -8.51
N VAL A 11 -3.29 10.94 -9.00
CA VAL A 11 -2.91 9.81 -8.15
C VAL A 11 -1.39 9.71 -8.04
N ALA A 12 -0.86 9.69 -6.81
CA ALA A 12 0.53 9.37 -6.55
C ALA A 12 0.72 7.86 -6.36
N LEU A 13 1.38 7.18 -7.29
CA LEU A 13 1.80 5.79 -7.12
C LEU A 13 3.23 5.76 -6.56
N VAL A 14 3.40 5.24 -5.35
CA VAL A 14 4.67 5.30 -4.62
C VAL A 14 5.17 3.90 -4.27
N ALA A 15 6.39 3.60 -4.72
CA ALA A 15 7.10 2.33 -4.46
C ALA A 15 8.46 2.57 -3.78
N MET A 16 9.13 1.51 -3.34
CA MET A 16 10.35 1.55 -2.51
C MET A 16 11.64 2.01 -3.25
N GLY A 17 11.57 2.43 -4.51
CA GLY A 17 12.73 2.95 -5.23
C GLY A 17 13.27 4.23 -4.59
N ARG A 18 14.56 4.57 -4.80
CA ARG A 18 15.18 5.79 -4.22
C ARG A 18 14.42 7.08 -4.58
N SER A 19 13.72 7.08 -5.72
CA SER A 19 12.89 8.19 -6.19
C SER A 19 11.64 8.45 -5.34
N HIS A 20 11.27 7.60 -4.36
CA HIS A 20 10.19 7.94 -3.41
C HIS A 20 10.52 9.20 -2.59
N LEU A 21 11.80 9.55 -2.46
CA LEU A 21 12.22 10.83 -1.87
C LEU A 21 11.70 12.03 -2.67
N ASN A 22 11.51 11.90 -3.98
CA ASN A 22 10.90 12.94 -4.81
C ASN A 22 9.41 13.12 -4.48
N TYR A 23 8.72 12.03 -4.13
CA TYR A 23 7.35 12.13 -3.63
C TYR A 23 7.32 12.90 -2.31
N SER A 24 8.21 12.58 -1.36
CA SER A 24 8.33 13.36 -0.10
C SER A 24 8.63 14.84 -0.37
N MET A 25 9.54 15.13 -1.31
CA MET A 25 9.86 16.50 -1.70
C MET A 25 8.67 17.23 -2.33
N SER A 26 7.85 16.53 -3.13
CA SER A 26 6.64 17.10 -3.71
C SER A 26 5.64 17.54 -2.62
N LEU A 27 5.49 16.74 -1.55
CA LEU A 27 4.66 17.12 -0.41
C LEU A 27 5.20 18.36 0.31
N CYS A 28 6.52 18.47 0.48
CA CYS A 28 7.16 19.67 1.05
C CYS A 28 6.96 20.92 0.18
N ASN A 29 6.83 20.74 -1.13
CA ASN A 29 6.53 21.80 -2.09
C ASN A 29 5.01 22.03 -2.27
N SER A 30 4.19 21.55 -1.34
CA SER A 30 2.73 21.72 -1.33
C SER A 30 2.02 21.16 -2.57
N PHE A 31 2.56 20.12 -3.20
CA PHE A 31 1.81 19.38 -4.20
C PHE A 31 0.70 18.57 -3.52
N GLU A 32 -0.51 18.70 -4.04
CA GLU A 32 -1.68 17.95 -3.58
C GLU A 32 -2.00 16.79 -4.53
N TYR A 33 -2.34 15.65 -3.94
CA TYR A 33 -2.78 14.44 -4.64
C TYR A 33 -4.17 14.05 -4.13
N ASP A 34 -5.04 13.66 -5.05
CA ASP A 34 -6.39 13.21 -4.71
C ASP A 34 -6.35 11.85 -4.01
N GLU A 35 -5.49 10.94 -4.49
CA GLU A 35 -5.18 9.66 -3.85
C GLU A 35 -3.67 9.35 -3.87
N VAL A 36 -3.22 8.62 -2.84
CA VAL A 36 -1.86 8.08 -2.70
C VAL A 36 -1.93 6.56 -2.65
N TRP A 37 -1.28 5.90 -3.59
CA TRP A 37 -1.28 4.44 -3.73
C TRP A 37 0.11 3.92 -3.38
N GLY A 38 0.20 3.19 -2.27
CA GLY A 38 1.44 2.56 -1.82
C GLY A 38 1.65 1.21 -2.48
N ILE A 39 2.91 0.87 -2.76
CA ILE A 39 3.34 -0.48 -3.12
C ILE A 39 4.11 -1.10 -1.94
N ASN A 40 3.73 -2.32 -1.53
CA ASN A 40 4.37 -3.10 -0.47
C ASN A 40 4.63 -2.27 0.80
N ALA A 41 5.91 -2.03 1.14
CA ALA A 41 6.32 -1.39 2.38
C ALA A 41 6.13 0.14 2.42
N MET A 42 5.62 0.76 1.35
CA MET A 42 5.44 2.21 1.31
C MET A 42 4.34 2.74 2.24
N ALA A 43 3.44 1.88 2.71
CA ALA A 43 2.47 2.23 3.75
C ALA A 43 3.11 2.44 5.14
N ILE A 44 4.38 2.05 5.34
CA ILE A 44 5.11 2.31 6.59
C ILE A 44 5.42 3.81 6.74
N PRO A 45 6.13 4.47 5.78
CA PRO A 45 6.47 5.89 5.93
C PRO A 45 5.36 6.86 5.50
N PHE A 46 4.39 6.43 4.69
CA PHE A 46 3.39 7.33 4.11
C PHE A 46 1.95 6.89 4.41
N LYS A 47 1.08 7.89 4.58
CA LYS A 47 -0.37 7.69 4.56
C LYS A 47 -0.78 7.38 3.12
N VAL A 48 -1.51 6.29 2.94
CA VAL A 48 -1.98 5.83 1.64
C VAL A 48 -3.50 5.65 1.66
N ASP A 49 -4.12 5.82 0.50
CA ASP A 49 -5.55 5.59 0.27
C ASP A 49 -5.83 4.19 -0.31
N ARG A 50 -4.80 3.55 -0.87
CA ARG A 50 -4.78 2.17 -1.36
C ARG A 50 -3.39 1.57 -1.18
N LEU A 51 -3.33 0.28 -0.89
CA LEU A 51 -2.08 -0.46 -0.83
C LEU A 51 -2.11 -1.63 -1.80
N PHE A 52 -1.10 -1.75 -2.64
CA PHE A 52 -0.90 -2.90 -3.51
C PHE A 52 0.24 -3.74 -2.95
N MET A 53 -0.13 -4.89 -2.43
CA MET A 53 0.75 -5.89 -1.86
C MET A 53 1.08 -6.93 -2.93
N MET A 54 2.21 -6.71 -3.61
CA MET A 54 2.69 -7.62 -4.65
C MET A 54 3.32 -8.89 -4.07
N ASP A 55 3.82 -8.81 -2.85
CA ASP A 55 4.30 -9.95 -2.08
C ASP A 55 3.13 -10.73 -1.45
N PRO A 56 3.19 -12.06 -1.32
CA PRO A 56 2.18 -12.77 -0.53
C PRO A 56 2.26 -12.32 0.93
N VAL A 57 1.11 -12.11 1.57
CA VAL A 57 1.04 -11.56 2.94
C VAL A 57 1.76 -12.45 3.97
N THR A 58 1.73 -13.78 3.75
CA THR A 58 2.44 -14.79 4.55
C THR A 58 3.94 -14.55 4.61
N ARG A 59 4.53 -13.90 3.60
CA ARG A 59 5.95 -13.50 3.60
C ARG A 59 6.31 -12.58 4.77
N PHE A 60 5.38 -11.73 5.21
CA PHE A 60 5.60 -10.82 6.35
C PHE A 60 5.12 -11.41 7.69
N LEU A 61 4.14 -12.31 7.64
CA LEU A 61 3.58 -12.94 8.83
C LEU A 61 4.46 -14.07 9.34
N ASP A 62 4.90 -14.95 8.44
CA ASP A 62 5.45 -16.26 8.80
C ASP A 62 6.97 -16.37 8.56
N MET A 63 7.56 -15.39 7.84
CA MET A 63 8.98 -15.38 7.51
C MET A 63 9.67 -14.11 8.02
N GLU A 64 10.98 -14.19 8.28
CA GLU A 64 11.84 -13.04 8.61
C GLU A 64 12.69 -12.58 7.41
N VAL A 65 12.15 -12.68 6.19
CA VAL A 65 12.92 -12.47 4.95
C VAL A 65 12.88 -11.04 4.41
N THR A 66 12.13 -10.14 5.06
CA THR A 66 11.96 -8.74 4.62
C THR A 66 12.78 -7.73 5.43
N GLY A 67 13.76 -8.22 6.18
CA GLY A 67 14.70 -7.40 6.95
C GLY A 67 13.98 -6.48 7.95
N LYS A 68 14.40 -5.21 8.00
CA LYS A 68 13.89 -4.22 8.96
C LYS A 68 12.42 -3.81 8.73
N MET A 69 11.83 -4.14 7.57
CA MET A 69 10.45 -3.76 7.23
C MET A 69 9.41 -4.78 7.72
N THR A 70 9.84 -5.99 8.08
CA THR A 70 8.96 -7.11 8.47
C THR A 70 8.00 -6.72 9.59
N GLY A 71 8.51 -6.11 10.67
CA GLY A 71 7.69 -5.72 11.82
C GLY A 71 6.65 -4.65 11.49
N GLY A 72 7.03 -3.64 10.69
CA GLY A 72 6.11 -2.57 10.28
C GLY A 72 5.00 -3.10 9.38
N MET A 73 5.33 -3.96 8.41
CA MET A 73 4.34 -4.56 7.53
C MET A 73 3.43 -5.53 8.24
N ARG A 74 3.96 -6.36 9.14
CA ARG A 74 3.14 -7.26 9.95
C ARG A 74 2.07 -6.48 10.69
N LYS A 75 2.43 -5.36 11.35
CA LYS A 75 1.48 -4.49 12.04
C LYS A 75 0.39 -3.96 11.12
N ILE A 76 0.77 -3.38 9.98
CA ILE A 76 -0.19 -2.82 8.99
C ILE A 76 -1.15 -3.91 8.49
N LEU A 77 -0.61 -5.09 8.17
CA LEU A 77 -1.38 -6.21 7.62
C LEU A 77 -2.36 -6.80 8.64
N THR A 78 -1.98 -6.91 9.91
CA THR A 78 -2.84 -7.52 10.96
C THR A 78 -3.86 -6.55 11.55
N GLU A 79 -3.68 -5.24 11.37
CA GLU A 79 -4.61 -4.22 11.84
C GLU A 79 -5.66 -3.89 10.76
N LYS A 80 -6.90 -3.57 11.18
CA LYS A 80 -7.93 -3.11 10.25
C LYS A 80 -7.57 -1.72 9.73
N GLN A 81 -7.21 -1.66 8.45
CA GLN A 81 -6.93 -0.42 7.74
C GLN A 81 -8.22 0.23 7.20
N PRO A 82 -8.29 1.58 7.12
CA PRO A 82 -9.41 2.30 6.53
C PRO A 82 -9.39 2.29 4.98
N TYR A 83 -8.36 1.68 4.39
CA TYR A 83 -8.17 1.54 2.95
C TYR A 83 -8.01 0.05 2.57
N PRO A 84 -8.34 -0.31 1.31
CA PRO A 84 -8.14 -1.65 0.81
C PRO A 84 -6.65 -1.95 0.61
N ILE A 85 -6.25 -3.18 0.94
CA ILE A 85 -4.95 -3.75 0.62
C ILE A 85 -5.18 -4.84 -0.44
N TYR A 86 -4.76 -4.60 -1.67
CA TYR A 86 -4.89 -5.59 -2.73
C TYR A 86 -3.72 -6.55 -2.73
N SER A 87 -3.97 -7.85 -2.78
CA SER A 87 -2.92 -8.87 -2.90
C SER A 87 -3.36 -10.02 -3.81
N SER A 88 -2.40 -10.82 -4.26
CA SER A 88 -2.68 -12.09 -4.95
C SER A 88 -3.16 -13.19 -3.99
N THR A 89 -2.96 -13.01 -2.69
CA THR A 89 -3.34 -13.97 -1.64
C THR A 89 -4.04 -13.28 -0.50
N THR A 90 -5.08 -13.91 0.06
CA THR A 90 -5.74 -13.47 1.29
C THR A 90 -5.28 -14.31 2.49
N ASP A 91 -5.39 -13.75 3.69
CA ASP A 91 -5.12 -14.46 4.96
C ASP A 91 -6.12 -13.95 6.00
N GLU A 92 -6.70 -14.84 6.81
CA GLU A 92 -7.70 -14.49 7.83
C GLU A 92 -7.16 -13.52 8.89
N ARG A 93 -5.84 -13.51 9.11
CA ARG A 93 -5.16 -12.57 10.00
C ARG A 93 -5.08 -11.15 9.42
N CYS A 94 -5.46 -10.97 8.15
CA CYS A 94 -5.32 -9.71 7.42
C CYS A 94 -6.69 -9.13 7.00
N PRO A 95 -7.37 -8.41 7.91
CA PRO A 95 -8.79 -8.07 7.75
C PRO A 95 -9.09 -7.00 6.68
N SER A 96 -8.06 -6.33 6.15
CA SER A 96 -8.20 -5.33 5.07
C SER A 96 -7.58 -5.79 3.76
N VAL A 97 -7.13 -7.05 3.68
CA VAL A 97 -6.59 -7.63 2.45
C VAL A 97 -7.71 -8.22 1.61
N GLU A 98 -7.78 -7.76 0.37
CA GLU A 98 -8.72 -8.19 -0.64
C GLU A 98 -7.95 -8.81 -1.82
N GLN A 99 -8.50 -9.86 -2.41
CA GLN A 99 -7.91 -10.45 -3.61
C GLN A 99 -8.01 -9.42 -4.73
N TYR A 100 -6.89 -9.13 -5.38
CA TYR A 100 -6.86 -8.17 -6.49
C TYR A 100 -7.77 -8.67 -7.63
N PRO A 101 -8.70 -7.85 -8.15
CA PRO A 101 -9.62 -8.28 -9.19
C PRO A 101 -8.85 -8.45 -10.51
N LEU A 102 -8.47 -9.68 -10.82
CA LEU A 102 -7.90 -10.06 -12.12
C LEU A 102 -8.97 -10.21 -13.21
N GLU A 103 -10.23 -10.36 -12.81
CA GLU A 103 -11.35 -10.76 -13.67
C GLU A 103 -12.06 -9.59 -14.37
N GLU A 104 -11.71 -8.35 -14.03
CA GLU A 104 -12.34 -7.13 -14.57
C GLU A 104 -11.49 -6.40 -15.62
N VAL A 105 -10.40 -7.01 -16.12
CA VAL A 105 -9.44 -6.39 -17.05
C VAL A 105 -9.55 -6.96 -18.46
#